data_AF-A0A2A4JKI5-F1
#
_entry.id   AF-A0A2A4JKI5-F1
#
_cell.length_a   1.000
_cell.length_b   1.000
_cell.length_c   1.000
_cell.angle_alpha   90.00
_cell.angle_beta   90.00
_cell.angle_gamma   90.00
#
_symmetry.space_group_name_H-M   'P 1'
#
loop_
_entity.id
_entity.type
_entity.pdbx_description
1 polymer ?
#
loop_
_entity_poly.entity_id
_entity_poly.type
_entity_poly.pdbx_seq_one_letter_code
_entity_poly.pdbx_strand_id
1 'polypeptide(L)'
;MAPKKDKKKKDEEGPKGVFSEVERAFYELQLADCNRKLARLRQAVDEYEIRNEELQKAYDKLDEDRADIIAYLKKTLNVKTEENTELKEKVRGLEELRETETTKFKETVTELEKNFTTMKDQLTSENKLLAGKLNTLEEFRAIRDDLMKKFEKQEKSFEDQEMKYKRMLYDAEKKFVIGKDKLKREMEERLLQLAQEFQDASEMRIAASTHRVIRENIALNNQLDSLLMTQAKVAEQNEKFREDERASRCAKEVAEEQRDKAINKSIIQLKVIDQLTSAFQDVKKQKALYDKKQFDNEKLQMRVQRLTKDNESLLLQVRILEQNLHASLGEQNKSVVETAKLLREREKYKKILKESAFAVQASLKLDNWSSLDPSREIIDRQIVLKRILAVINQYRDAARAESMESLVSLSRIYDKGDLGFEVKKPSAPGPRRSFVSTGMIAPSSLESFEDKRSSVSGSISSSSSFGSLKTIPSVELVPPDEDQVPTPKESLPSFTVTSLHESGSGSDMEPEEALEDMNDMEKMLAMSKVEMQKSLMADLAYSQMSTVKLDTKLGTTSQPALAEEDEEGKSVGAAEGAADDSKDKEGAEPGDEETEPVKDTAEGEQGTGGQGAEDDEENKAKEESAE
;
A
#
# COMPACT_ATOMS: atom_id res chain seq x y z
N MET A 1 58.58 -94.35 -76.90
CA MET A 1 58.69 -94.94 -78.26
C MET A 1 60.07 -94.60 -78.83
N ALA A 2 60.56 -95.35 -79.84
CA ALA A 2 61.69 -94.94 -80.69
C ALA A 2 61.15 -94.15 -81.92
N PRO A 3 61.96 -93.54 -82.83
CA PRO A 3 63.13 -94.12 -83.55
C PRO A 3 64.48 -93.50 -83.13
N LYS A 4 65.70 -93.97 -83.47
CA LYS A 4 66.28 -94.86 -84.53
C LYS A 4 66.54 -94.27 -85.93
N LYS A 5 67.84 -94.03 -86.19
CA LYS A 5 68.60 -94.33 -87.43
C LYS A 5 68.34 -93.48 -88.69
N ASP A 6 69.22 -93.44 -89.70
CA ASP A 6 70.45 -94.21 -90.00
C ASP A 6 71.53 -93.25 -90.63
N LYS A 7 72.85 -93.45 -90.44
CA LYS A 7 73.82 -94.04 -91.42
C LYS A 7 73.98 -93.21 -92.73
N LYS A 8 75.19 -92.81 -93.17
CA LYS A 8 76.17 -93.66 -93.90
C LYS A 8 77.53 -92.94 -94.14
N LYS A 9 78.59 -93.76 -94.33
CA LYS A 9 79.86 -93.64 -95.12
C LYS A 9 80.20 -92.29 -95.84
N LYS A 10 81.48 -91.97 -96.10
CA LYS A 10 82.59 -92.83 -96.59
C LYS A 10 83.98 -92.23 -96.26
N ASP A 11 85.00 -93.09 -96.39
CA ASP A 11 86.45 -92.97 -96.74
C ASP A 11 87.01 -91.56 -97.10
N GLU A 12 88.31 -91.23 -97.01
CA GLU A 12 89.50 -92.03 -97.40
C GLU A 12 90.82 -91.56 -96.72
N GLU A 13 91.98 -91.85 -97.32
CA GLU A 13 93.33 -91.89 -96.70
C GLU A 13 94.02 -90.52 -96.42
N GLY A 14 95.15 -90.53 -95.70
CA GLY A 14 95.94 -89.35 -95.33
C GLY A 14 96.87 -88.81 -96.43
N PRO A 15 97.64 -87.74 -96.15
CA PRO A 15 99.04 -88.00 -95.79
C PRO A 15 99.63 -87.02 -94.74
N LYS A 16 100.92 -87.21 -94.41
CA LYS A 16 101.74 -86.20 -93.73
C LYS A 16 101.99 -85.02 -94.67
N GLY A 17 101.22 -83.94 -94.54
CA GLY A 17 101.50 -82.64 -95.18
C GLY A 17 102.35 -81.75 -94.28
N VAL A 18 103.44 -81.19 -94.81
CA VAL A 18 104.18 -80.11 -94.13
C VAL A 18 103.40 -78.82 -94.37
N PHE A 19 102.71 -78.31 -93.33
CA PHE A 19 102.30 -76.91 -93.32
C PHE A 19 103.55 -76.05 -93.48
N SER A 20 103.58 -75.20 -94.49
CA SER A 20 104.61 -74.16 -94.61
C SER A 20 104.56 -73.25 -93.38
N GLU A 21 105.70 -72.72 -92.95
CA GLU A 21 105.74 -71.72 -91.87
C GLU A 21 104.85 -70.51 -92.20
N VAL A 22 104.71 -70.19 -93.49
CA VAL A 22 103.81 -69.16 -94.01
C VAL A 22 102.34 -69.51 -93.77
N GLU A 23 101.93 -70.76 -93.97
CA GLU A 23 100.56 -71.22 -93.75
C GLU A 23 100.24 -71.27 -92.26
N ARG A 24 101.18 -71.75 -91.43
CA ARG A 24 101.02 -71.71 -89.97
C ARG A 24 100.89 -70.27 -89.47
N ALA A 25 101.78 -69.37 -89.89
CA ALA A 25 101.72 -67.96 -89.52
C ALA A 25 100.43 -67.27 -90.02
N PHE A 26 99.91 -67.66 -91.19
CA PHE A 26 98.62 -67.19 -91.70
C PHE A 26 97.44 -67.67 -90.85
N TYR A 27 97.40 -68.95 -90.45
CA TYR A 27 96.37 -69.45 -89.53
C TYR A 27 96.52 -68.89 -88.11
N GLU A 28 97.74 -68.65 -87.62
CA GLU A 28 98.00 -67.97 -86.34
C GLU A 28 97.55 -66.50 -86.38
N LEU A 29 97.76 -65.79 -87.51
CA LEU A 29 97.24 -64.44 -87.72
C LEU A 29 95.70 -64.42 -87.79
N GLN A 30 95.09 -65.38 -88.49
CA GLN A 30 93.63 -65.54 -88.50
C GLN A 30 93.08 -65.85 -87.10
N LEU A 31 93.76 -66.71 -86.32
CA LEU A 31 93.41 -66.98 -84.93
C LEU A 31 93.57 -65.72 -84.06
N ALA A 32 94.62 -64.93 -84.25
CA ALA A 32 94.82 -63.67 -83.53
C ALA A 32 93.72 -62.64 -83.86
N ASP A 33 93.33 -62.48 -85.13
CA ASP A 33 92.27 -61.55 -85.52
C ASP A 33 90.87 -62.06 -85.19
N CYS A 34 90.61 -63.37 -85.25
CA CYS A 34 89.40 -63.97 -84.68
C CYS A 34 89.34 -63.75 -83.16
N ASN A 35 90.43 -63.95 -82.42
CA ASN A 35 90.48 -63.70 -80.98
C ASN A 35 90.34 -62.22 -80.63
N ARG A 36 90.92 -61.30 -81.42
CA ARG A 36 90.69 -59.84 -81.30
C ARG A 36 89.22 -59.49 -81.56
N LYS A 37 88.59 -60.07 -82.58
CA LYS A 37 87.17 -59.87 -82.89
C LYS A 37 86.28 -60.43 -81.78
N LEU A 38 86.61 -61.61 -81.25
CA LEU A 38 85.90 -62.26 -80.14
C LEU A 38 86.06 -61.48 -78.83
N ALA A 39 87.25 -60.92 -78.54
CA ALA A 39 87.47 -60.04 -77.41
C ALA A 39 86.68 -58.73 -77.52
N ARG A 40 86.64 -58.08 -78.70
CA ARG A 40 85.79 -56.91 -78.95
C ARG A 40 84.30 -57.23 -78.81
N LEU A 41 83.87 -58.41 -79.28
CA LEU A 41 82.47 -58.85 -79.14
C LEU A 41 82.11 -59.17 -77.68
N ARG A 42 83.04 -59.75 -76.89
CA ARG A 42 82.87 -59.88 -75.43
C ARG A 42 82.75 -58.53 -74.77
N GLN A 43 83.72 -57.63 -74.95
CA GLN A 43 83.66 -56.28 -74.39
C GLN A 43 82.35 -55.56 -74.77
N ALA A 44 81.90 -55.68 -76.02
CA ALA A 44 80.63 -55.11 -76.44
C ALA A 44 79.42 -55.74 -75.73
N VAL A 45 79.42 -57.07 -75.52
CA VAL A 45 78.40 -57.77 -74.71
C VAL A 45 78.47 -57.33 -73.25
N ASP A 46 79.65 -57.31 -72.63
CA ASP A 46 79.86 -56.86 -71.25
C ASP A 46 79.36 -55.40 -71.08
N GLU A 47 79.64 -54.51 -72.03
CA GLU A 47 79.12 -53.15 -72.07
C GLU A 47 77.60 -53.06 -72.32
N TYR A 48 77.00 -53.98 -73.09
CA TYR A 48 75.54 -54.04 -73.26
C TYR A 48 74.85 -54.62 -72.02
N GLU A 49 75.46 -55.59 -71.32
CA GLU A 49 74.97 -56.13 -70.06
C GLU A 49 75.00 -55.06 -68.97
N ILE A 50 76.10 -54.31 -68.83
CA ILE A 50 76.21 -53.15 -67.93
C ILE A 50 75.14 -52.10 -68.25
N ARG A 51 75.00 -51.68 -69.53
CA ARG A 51 73.96 -50.71 -69.92
C ARG A 51 72.55 -51.23 -69.67
N ASN A 52 72.30 -52.53 -69.85
CA ASN A 52 71.00 -53.14 -69.60
C ASN A 52 70.70 -53.21 -68.09
N GLU A 53 71.69 -53.50 -67.25
CA GLU A 53 71.57 -53.38 -65.80
C GLU A 53 71.34 -51.92 -65.35
N GLU A 54 72.04 -50.96 -65.93
CA GLU A 54 71.85 -49.52 -65.64
C GLU A 54 70.45 -49.04 -66.04
N LEU A 55 69.96 -49.46 -67.21
CA LEU A 55 68.60 -49.20 -67.66
C LEU A 55 67.56 -49.87 -66.74
N GLN A 56 67.76 -51.14 -66.35
CA GLN A 56 66.85 -51.81 -65.41
C GLN A 56 66.79 -51.07 -64.08
N LYS A 57 67.95 -50.74 -63.48
CA LYS A 57 68.04 -49.94 -62.24
C LYS A 57 67.46 -48.53 -62.39
N ALA A 58 67.34 -47.99 -63.60
CA ALA A 58 66.66 -46.72 -63.87
C ALA A 58 65.13 -46.88 -64.03
N TYR A 59 64.67 -47.99 -64.63
CA TYR A 59 63.25 -48.35 -64.67
C TYR A 59 62.70 -48.68 -63.28
N ASP A 60 63.42 -49.50 -62.50
CA ASP A 60 63.02 -49.89 -61.14
C ASP A 60 62.81 -48.64 -60.27
N LYS A 61 63.79 -47.71 -60.26
CA LYS A 61 63.69 -46.42 -59.57
C LYS A 61 62.55 -45.55 -60.07
N LEU A 62 62.32 -45.50 -61.39
CA LEU A 62 61.24 -44.71 -61.95
C LEU A 62 59.86 -45.24 -61.52
N ASP A 63 59.71 -46.56 -61.38
CA ASP A 63 58.49 -47.18 -60.89
C ASP A 63 58.35 -47.11 -59.35
N GLU A 64 59.46 -47.08 -58.59
CA GLU A 64 59.48 -46.69 -57.18
C GLU A 64 59.03 -45.22 -56.99
N ASP A 65 59.65 -44.26 -57.69
CA ASP A 65 59.29 -42.84 -57.67
C ASP A 65 57.81 -42.63 -58.05
N ARG A 66 57.32 -43.35 -59.08
CA ARG A 66 55.90 -43.34 -59.46
C ARG A 66 55.01 -43.90 -58.36
N ALA A 67 55.39 -45.01 -57.72
CA ALA A 67 54.62 -45.61 -56.64
C ALA A 67 54.50 -44.65 -55.44
N ASP A 68 55.58 -43.98 -55.06
CA ASP A 68 55.60 -42.98 -53.99
C ASP A 68 54.81 -41.72 -54.33
N ILE A 69 54.92 -41.19 -55.56
CA ILE A 69 54.08 -40.08 -56.03
C ILE A 69 52.59 -40.48 -56.01
N ILE A 70 52.25 -41.68 -56.47
CA ILE A 70 50.86 -42.20 -56.43
C ILE A 70 50.39 -42.39 -54.99
N ALA A 71 51.23 -42.88 -54.08
CA ALA A 71 50.89 -43.04 -52.66
C ALA A 71 50.68 -41.69 -51.97
N TYR A 72 51.56 -40.71 -52.21
CA TYR A 72 51.43 -39.35 -51.70
C TYR A 72 50.16 -38.66 -52.22
N LEU A 73 49.90 -38.73 -53.52
CA LEU A 73 48.70 -38.15 -54.14
C LEU A 73 47.43 -38.82 -53.63
N LYS A 74 47.40 -40.16 -53.50
CA LYS A 74 46.26 -40.89 -52.89
C LYS A 74 46.03 -40.46 -51.44
N LYS A 75 47.08 -40.36 -50.62
CA LYS A 75 46.98 -39.91 -49.23
C LYS A 75 46.47 -38.48 -49.13
N THR A 76 46.99 -37.58 -49.96
CA THR A 76 46.58 -36.17 -49.99
C THR A 76 45.14 -36.01 -50.48
N LEU A 77 44.74 -36.78 -51.50
CA LEU A 77 43.36 -36.82 -51.99
C LEU A 77 42.41 -37.37 -50.92
N ASN A 78 42.80 -38.41 -50.18
CA ASN A 78 41.99 -38.97 -49.09
C ASN A 78 41.79 -37.94 -47.98
N VAL A 79 42.86 -37.32 -47.47
CA VAL A 79 42.78 -36.26 -46.46
C VAL A 79 41.93 -35.08 -46.94
N LYS A 80 42.06 -34.66 -48.20
CA LYS A 80 41.22 -33.59 -48.77
C LYS A 80 39.76 -34.02 -48.99
N THR A 81 39.49 -35.31 -49.13
CA THR A 81 38.12 -35.86 -49.18
C THR A 81 37.52 -35.91 -47.78
N GLU A 82 38.29 -36.34 -46.77
CA GLU A 82 37.90 -36.36 -45.36
C GLU A 82 37.60 -34.94 -44.85
N GLU A 83 38.48 -33.96 -45.10
CA GLU A 83 38.24 -32.54 -44.86
C GLU A 83 36.96 -32.04 -45.56
N ASN A 84 36.72 -32.45 -46.81
CA ASN A 84 35.53 -32.06 -47.55
C ASN A 84 34.24 -32.66 -46.97
N THR A 85 34.29 -33.91 -46.47
CA THR A 85 33.17 -34.52 -45.75
C THR A 85 32.93 -33.83 -44.40
N GLU A 86 33.96 -33.59 -43.60
CA GLU A 86 33.83 -32.84 -42.33
C GLU A 86 33.22 -31.45 -42.55
N LEU A 87 33.66 -30.72 -43.58
CA LEU A 87 33.11 -29.39 -43.89
C LEU A 87 31.65 -29.48 -44.34
N LYS A 88 31.25 -30.49 -45.11
CA LYS A 88 29.85 -30.74 -45.47
C LYS A 88 29.00 -31.08 -44.25
N GLU A 89 29.49 -31.89 -43.31
CA GLU A 89 28.76 -32.20 -42.09
C GLU A 89 28.63 -30.98 -41.16
N LYS A 90 29.66 -30.14 -41.08
CA LYS A 90 29.62 -28.86 -40.34
C LYS A 90 28.64 -27.87 -40.98
N VAL A 91 28.60 -27.77 -42.31
CA VAL A 91 27.60 -26.96 -43.02
C VAL A 91 26.19 -27.50 -42.77
N ARG A 92 25.97 -28.80 -42.95
CA ARG A 92 24.67 -29.45 -42.69
C ARG A 92 24.18 -29.18 -41.26
N GLY A 93 25.05 -29.34 -40.25
CA GLY A 93 24.70 -29.06 -38.85
C GLY A 93 24.39 -27.58 -38.56
N LEU A 94 25.02 -26.64 -39.29
CA LEU A 94 24.68 -25.22 -39.22
C LEU A 94 23.36 -24.89 -39.93
N GLU A 95 23.05 -25.57 -41.04
CA GLU A 95 21.77 -25.45 -41.75
C GLU A 95 20.61 -26.01 -40.91
N GLU A 96 20.79 -27.20 -40.31
CA GLU A 96 19.88 -27.82 -39.35
C GLU A 96 19.67 -26.91 -38.12
N LEU A 97 20.74 -26.38 -37.52
CA LEU A 97 20.63 -25.46 -36.38
C LEU A 97 19.84 -24.21 -36.74
N ARG A 98 20.21 -23.52 -37.84
CA ARG A 98 19.51 -22.33 -38.35
C ARG A 98 18.05 -22.62 -38.66
N GLU A 99 17.72 -23.81 -39.17
CA GLU A 99 16.34 -24.22 -39.39
C GLU A 99 15.59 -24.36 -38.05
N THR A 100 16.13 -25.06 -37.04
CA THR A 100 15.47 -25.17 -35.73
C THR A 100 15.37 -23.85 -34.96
N GLU A 101 16.29 -22.91 -35.18
CA GLU A 101 16.15 -21.53 -34.68
C GLU A 101 15.02 -20.81 -35.43
N THR A 102 14.96 -20.95 -36.76
CA THR A 102 13.92 -20.36 -37.60
C THR A 102 12.52 -20.90 -37.26
N THR A 103 12.37 -22.20 -36.94
CA THR A 103 11.08 -22.74 -36.50
C THR A 103 10.69 -22.19 -35.14
N LYS A 104 11.59 -22.18 -34.14
CA LYS A 104 11.34 -21.60 -32.80
C LYS A 104 10.97 -20.11 -32.87
N PHE A 105 11.63 -19.33 -33.73
CA PHE A 105 11.27 -17.93 -33.94
C PHE A 105 9.88 -17.78 -34.59
N LYS A 106 9.51 -18.63 -35.54
CA LYS A 106 8.14 -18.65 -36.11
C LYS A 106 7.09 -19.08 -35.08
N GLU A 107 7.38 -20.11 -34.29
CA GLU A 107 6.51 -20.60 -33.21
C GLU A 107 6.25 -19.48 -32.20
N THR A 108 7.30 -18.86 -31.65
CA THR A 108 7.16 -17.73 -30.71
C THR A 108 6.45 -16.52 -31.33
N VAL A 109 6.69 -16.18 -32.60
CA VAL A 109 5.92 -15.11 -33.28
C VAL A 109 4.43 -15.47 -33.37
N THR A 110 4.08 -16.68 -33.83
CA THR A 110 2.66 -17.09 -33.92
C THR A 110 1.99 -17.24 -32.55
N GLU A 111 2.74 -17.58 -31.50
CA GLU A 111 2.26 -17.57 -30.12
C GLU A 111 2.00 -16.14 -29.62
N LEU A 112 2.93 -15.19 -29.87
CA LEU A 112 2.73 -13.78 -29.54
C LEU A 112 1.54 -13.16 -30.31
N GLU A 113 1.38 -13.46 -31.60
CA GLU A 113 0.23 -13.04 -32.41
C GLU A 113 -1.09 -13.62 -31.89
N LYS A 114 -1.10 -14.90 -31.50
CA LYS A 114 -2.26 -15.56 -30.89
C LYS A 114 -2.61 -14.97 -29.52
N ASN A 115 -1.61 -14.68 -28.70
CA ASN A 115 -1.81 -14.05 -27.40
C ASN A 115 -2.31 -12.60 -27.55
N PHE A 116 -1.79 -11.86 -28.53
CA PHE A 116 -2.24 -10.50 -28.85
C PHE A 116 -3.68 -10.46 -29.39
N THR A 117 -4.05 -11.37 -30.29
CA THR A 117 -5.44 -11.49 -30.77
C THR A 117 -6.39 -11.91 -29.65
N THR A 118 -6.02 -12.89 -28.82
CA THR A 118 -6.80 -13.30 -27.65
C THR A 118 -7.01 -12.15 -26.67
N MET A 119 -5.96 -11.39 -26.34
CA MET A 119 -6.03 -10.22 -25.45
C MET A 119 -6.87 -9.09 -26.06
N LYS A 120 -6.73 -8.83 -27.36
CA LYS A 120 -7.55 -7.86 -28.11
C LYS A 120 -9.03 -8.24 -28.06
N ASP A 121 -9.36 -9.51 -28.27
CA ASP A 121 -10.75 -9.97 -28.28
C ASP A 121 -11.35 -9.97 -26.87
N GLN A 122 -10.57 -10.31 -25.83
CA GLN A 122 -10.93 -10.11 -24.42
C GLN A 122 -11.26 -8.64 -24.13
N LEU A 123 -10.32 -7.71 -24.38
CA LEU A 123 -10.54 -6.27 -24.17
C LEU A 123 -11.69 -5.72 -25.03
N THR A 124 -11.93 -6.27 -26.21
CA THR A 124 -13.08 -5.90 -27.07
C THR A 124 -14.40 -6.39 -26.47
N SER A 125 -14.41 -7.59 -25.86
CA SER A 125 -15.58 -8.13 -25.15
C SER A 125 -15.87 -7.36 -23.86
N GLU A 126 -14.84 -6.96 -23.11
CA GLU A 126 -14.96 -6.12 -21.92
C GLU A 126 -15.49 -4.73 -22.27
N ASN A 127 -14.96 -4.08 -23.31
CA ASN A 127 -15.49 -2.79 -23.79
C ASN A 127 -16.96 -2.89 -24.23
N LYS A 128 -17.36 -3.99 -24.91
CA LYS A 128 -18.79 -4.24 -25.26
C LYS A 128 -19.65 -4.43 -24.00
N LEU A 129 -19.16 -5.16 -23.01
CA LEU A 129 -19.87 -5.37 -21.73
C LEU A 129 -19.98 -4.06 -20.92
N LEU A 130 -18.94 -3.23 -20.92
CA LEU A 130 -18.94 -1.92 -20.28
C LEU A 130 -19.87 -0.93 -21.00
N ALA A 131 -19.91 -0.94 -22.34
CA ALA A 131 -20.88 -0.17 -23.12
C ALA A 131 -22.33 -0.60 -22.81
N GLY A 132 -22.61 -1.90 -22.71
CA GLY A 132 -23.94 -2.40 -22.29
C GLY A 132 -24.32 -2.00 -20.86
N LYS A 133 -23.35 -1.99 -19.94
CA LYS A 133 -23.53 -1.48 -18.56
C LYS A 133 -23.74 0.04 -18.52
N LEU A 134 -23.10 0.79 -19.42
CA LEU A 134 -23.29 2.22 -19.54
C LEU A 134 -24.68 2.55 -20.09
N ASN A 135 -25.10 1.89 -21.17
CA ASN A 135 -26.43 2.06 -21.77
C ASN A 135 -27.55 1.77 -20.75
N THR A 136 -27.47 0.66 -20.00
CA THR A 136 -28.47 0.36 -18.96
C THR A 136 -28.45 1.38 -17.80
N LEU A 137 -27.29 1.96 -17.47
CA LEU A 137 -27.19 3.06 -16.49
C LEU A 137 -27.79 4.37 -17.03
N GLU A 138 -27.65 4.63 -18.33
CA GLU A 138 -28.28 5.76 -19.02
C GLU A 138 -29.81 5.58 -19.15
N GLU A 139 -30.30 4.37 -19.41
CA GLU A 139 -31.72 4.00 -19.31
C GLU A 139 -32.25 4.24 -17.88
N PHE A 140 -31.54 3.81 -16.84
CA PHE A 140 -31.92 4.10 -15.45
C PHE A 140 -31.94 5.61 -15.13
N ARG A 141 -31.04 6.41 -15.72
CA ARG A 141 -31.09 7.88 -15.60
C ARG A 141 -32.31 8.46 -16.32
N ALA A 142 -32.60 8.03 -17.53
CA ALA A 142 -33.78 8.48 -18.27
C ALA A 142 -35.09 8.15 -17.53
N ILE A 143 -35.21 6.92 -17.01
CA ILE A 143 -36.35 6.47 -16.20
C ILE A 143 -36.49 7.31 -14.93
N ARG A 144 -35.38 7.58 -14.22
CA ARG A 144 -35.35 8.47 -13.04
C ARG A 144 -35.81 9.88 -13.40
N ASP A 145 -35.31 10.45 -14.49
CA ASP A 145 -35.57 11.84 -14.86
C ASP A 145 -37.01 12.02 -15.36
N ASP A 146 -37.59 11.03 -16.04
CA ASP A 146 -39.01 11.00 -16.35
C ASP A 146 -39.90 10.74 -15.12
N LEU A 147 -39.42 10.01 -14.12
CA LEU A 147 -40.12 9.87 -12.83
C LEU A 147 -40.10 11.19 -12.04
N MET A 148 -38.98 11.91 -12.02
CA MET A 148 -38.89 13.25 -11.42
C MET A 148 -39.84 14.24 -12.11
N LYS A 149 -39.87 14.28 -13.45
CA LYS A 149 -40.84 15.10 -14.21
C LYS A 149 -42.30 14.75 -13.88
N LYS A 150 -42.61 13.46 -13.65
CA LYS A 150 -43.95 13.02 -13.24
C LYS A 150 -44.29 13.50 -11.82
N PHE A 151 -43.36 13.41 -10.87
CA PHE A 151 -43.55 13.96 -9.53
C PHE A 151 -43.73 15.48 -9.55
N GLU A 152 -42.85 16.24 -10.22
CA GLU A 152 -43.00 17.69 -10.38
C GLU A 152 -44.37 18.07 -10.98
N LYS A 153 -44.86 17.30 -11.96
CA LYS A 153 -46.18 17.55 -12.57
C LYS A 153 -47.33 17.24 -11.62
N GLN A 154 -47.20 16.22 -10.77
CA GLN A 154 -48.18 15.91 -9.73
C GLN A 154 -48.17 16.96 -8.62
N GLU A 155 -46.99 17.38 -8.16
CA GLU A 155 -46.80 18.42 -7.15
C GLU A 155 -47.40 19.76 -7.60
N LYS A 156 -47.04 20.22 -8.80
CA LYS A 156 -47.65 21.42 -9.43
C LYS A 156 -49.16 21.25 -9.58
N SER A 157 -49.66 20.05 -9.90
CA SER A 157 -51.11 19.78 -9.97
C SER A 157 -51.80 19.80 -8.59
N PHE A 158 -51.10 19.47 -7.50
CA PHE A 158 -51.63 19.59 -6.13
C PHE A 158 -51.62 21.05 -5.66
N GLU A 159 -50.55 21.82 -5.91
CA GLU A 159 -50.51 23.27 -5.64
C GLU A 159 -51.68 23.98 -6.36
N ASP A 160 -51.89 23.64 -7.63
CA ASP A 160 -52.91 24.21 -8.49
C ASP A 160 -54.33 23.79 -8.05
N GLN A 161 -54.50 22.60 -7.48
CA GLN A 161 -55.75 22.17 -6.82
C GLN A 161 -55.96 22.89 -5.48
N GLU A 162 -54.95 22.97 -4.62
CA GLU A 162 -55.03 23.64 -3.32
C GLU A 162 -55.35 25.13 -3.49
N MET A 163 -54.74 25.79 -4.49
CA MET A 163 -55.07 27.16 -4.89
C MET A 163 -56.52 27.31 -5.39
N LYS A 164 -57.06 26.32 -6.12
CA LYS A 164 -58.47 26.31 -6.53
C LYS A 164 -59.40 26.12 -5.33
N TYR A 165 -59.08 25.20 -4.40
CA TYR A 165 -59.84 25.01 -3.16
C TYR A 165 -59.81 26.25 -2.26
N LYS A 166 -58.65 26.89 -2.07
CA LYS A 166 -58.52 28.17 -1.33
C LYS A 166 -59.38 29.28 -1.94
N ARG A 167 -59.41 29.41 -3.27
CA ARG A 167 -60.30 30.38 -3.96
C ARG A 167 -61.78 30.02 -3.80
N MET A 168 -62.17 28.75 -3.97
CA MET A 168 -63.55 28.32 -3.78
C MET A 168 -64.03 28.51 -2.33
N LEU A 169 -63.17 28.24 -1.35
CA LEU A 169 -63.45 28.49 0.07
C LEU A 169 -63.63 29.99 0.33
N TYR A 170 -62.72 30.84 -0.16
CA TYR A 170 -62.82 32.29 -0.04
C TYR A 170 -64.09 32.85 -0.73
N ASP A 171 -64.44 32.38 -1.93
CA ASP A 171 -65.66 32.81 -2.61
C ASP A 171 -66.93 32.29 -1.92
N ALA A 172 -66.90 31.10 -1.30
CA ALA A 172 -67.99 30.58 -0.49
C ALA A 172 -68.16 31.37 0.82
N GLU A 173 -67.07 31.63 1.54
CA GLU A 173 -67.04 32.45 2.75
C GLU A 173 -67.48 33.89 2.45
N LYS A 174 -66.97 34.51 1.38
CA LYS A 174 -67.41 35.83 0.91
C LYS A 174 -68.90 35.87 0.58
N LYS A 175 -69.44 34.84 -0.10
CA LYS A 175 -70.89 34.73 -0.34
C LYS A 175 -71.68 34.55 0.96
N PHE A 176 -71.15 33.78 1.91
CA PHE A 176 -71.77 33.58 3.22
C PHE A 176 -71.76 34.85 4.08
N VAL A 177 -70.65 35.60 4.11
CA VAL A 177 -70.55 36.90 4.79
C VAL A 177 -71.49 37.91 4.17
N ILE A 178 -71.48 38.07 2.84
CA ILE A 178 -72.42 38.96 2.13
C ILE A 178 -73.88 38.53 2.37
N GLY A 179 -74.17 37.23 2.39
CA GLY A 179 -75.50 36.69 2.70
C GLY A 179 -75.94 36.98 4.13
N LYS A 180 -75.05 36.77 5.10
CA LYS A 180 -75.26 37.09 6.52
C LYS A 180 -75.47 38.58 6.74
N ASP A 181 -74.68 39.44 6.10
CA ASP A 181 -74.78 40.89 6.26
C ASP A 181 -75.98 41.47 5.49
N LYS A 182 -76.42 40.82 4.40
CA LYS A 182 -77.72 41.10 3.76
C LYS A 182 -78.88 40.69 4.66
N LEU A 183 -78.84 39.50 5.27
CA LEU A 183 -79.86 39.02 6.21
C LEU A 183 -79.92 39.88 7.47
N LYS A 184 -78.77 40.30 8.01
CA LYS A 184 -78.68 41.29 9.09
C LYS A 184 -79.35 42.59 8.67
N ARG A 185 -78.99 43.16 7.52
CA ARG A 185 -79.58 44.42 7.04
C ARG A 185 -81.10 44.30 6.84
N GLU A 186 -81.58 43.18 6.30
CA GLU A 186 -83.01 42.90 6.17
C GLU A 186 -83.74 42.68 7.52
N MET A 187 -83.01 42.30 8.57
CA MET A 187 -83.55 42.17 9.92
C MET A 187 -83.48 43.52 10.67
N GLU A 188 -82.41 44.28 10.50
CA GLU A 188 -82.22 45.66 10.97
C GLU A 188 -83.25 46.59 10.32
N GLU A 189 -83.52 46.46 9.02
CA GLU A 189 -84.54 47.20 8.27
C GLU A 189 -85.96 46.86 8.75
N ARG A 190 -86.27 45.56 8.95
CA ARG A 190 -87.54 45.15 9.58
C ARG A 190 -87.66 45.60 11.04
N LEU A 191 -86.57 45.61 11.79
CA LEU A 191 -86.54 46.10 13.17
C LEU A 191 -86.70 47.63 13.23
N LEU A 192 -86.10 48.38 12.29
CA LEU A 192 -86.30 49.82 12.13
C LEU A 192 -87.74 50.13 11.71
N GLN A 193 -88.29 49.37 10.77
CA GLN A 193 -89.67 49.51 10.33
C GLN A 193 -90.65 49.23 11.49
N LEU A 194 -90.47 48.12 12.22
CA LEU A 194 -91.25 47.79 13.40
C LEU A 194 -91.07 48.80 14.54
N ALA A 195 -89.84 49.29 14.77
CA ALA A 195 -89.55 50.30 15.78
C ALA A 195 -90.10 51.68 15.41
N GLN A 196 -90.15 52.02 14.11
CA GLN A 196 -90.78 53.24 13.63
C GLN A 196 -92.30 53.14 13.67
N GLU A 197 -92.90 52.02 13.28
CA GLU A 197 -94.34 51.76 13.47
C GLU A 197 -94.71 51.80 14.96
N PHE A 198 -93.87 51.23 15.84
CA PHE A 198 -94.07 51.28 17.29
C PHE A 198 -93.83 52.68 17.87
N GLN A 199 -92.85 53.45 17.36
CA GLN A 199 -92.58 54.81 17.80
C GLN A 199 -93.66 55.77 17.30
N ASP A 200 -94.08 55.73 16.04
CA ASP A 200 -95.19 56.55 15.53
C ASP A 200 -96.48 56.27 16.34
N ALA A 201 -96.77 54.99 16.64
CA ALA A 201 -97.90 54.60 17.49
C ALA A 201 -97.75 54.99 18.97
N SER A 202 -96.52 55.15 19.47
CA SER A 202 -96.22 55.58 20.85
C SER A 202 -96.17 57.10 20.98
N GLU A 203 -95.61 57.81 20.01
CA GLU A 203 -95.48 59.26 19.94
C GLU A 203 -96.87 59.91 19.77
N MET A 204 -97.77 59.29 18.99
CA MET A 204 -99.20 59.64 19.00
C MET A 204 -99.92 59.43 20.34
N ARG A 205 -99.32 58.69 21.30
CA ARG A 205 -99.88 58.43 22.64
C ARG A 205 -99.13 59.14 23.77
N ILE A 206 -97.96 59.72 23.52
CA ILE A 206 -97.06 60.21 24.57
C ILE A 206 -97.32 61.71 24.84
N ALA A 207 -97.84 61.99 26.03
CA ALA A 207 -97.95 63.36 26.53
C ALA A 207 -96.58 63.93 26.95
N ALA A 208 -96.42 65.25 26.89
CA ALA A 208 -95.16 65.97 27.08
C ALA A 208 -94.36 65.65 28.37
N SER A 209 -94.99 65.08 29.40
CA SER A 209 -94.32 64.58 30.61
C SER A 209 -93.31 63.47 30.30
N THR A 210 -93.67 62.49 29.47
CA THR A 210 -92.79 61.35 29.15
C THR A 210 -91.56 61.80 28.36
N HIS A 211 -91.68 62.81 27.49
CA HIS A 211 -90.52 63.42 26.81
C HIS A 211 -89.53 64.10 27.77
N ARG A 212 -89.90 64.40 29.02
CA ARG A 212 -88.93 64.81 30.06
C ARG A 212 -88.16 63.60 30.57
N VAL A 213 -88.87 62.54 30.97
CA VAL A 213 -88.28 61.27 31.45
C VAL A 213 -87.38 60.62 30.40
N ILE A 214 -87.77 60.65 29.12
CA ILE A 214 -86.95 60.13 28.01
C ILE A 214 -85.63 60.90 27.87
N ARG A 215 -85.63 62.24 28.01
CA ARG A 215 -84.39 63.04 27.97
C ARG A 215 -83.47 62.77 29.15
N GLU A 216 -84.04 62.52 30.33
CA GLU A 216 -83.31 62.14 31.54
C GLU A 216 -82.72 60.72 31.42
N ASN A 217 -83.47 59.79 30.80
CA ASN A 217 -83.01 58.43 30.50
C ASN A 217 -81.91 58.40 29.42
N ILE A 218 -82.00 59.23 28.38
CA ILE A 218 -80.93 59.42 27.39
C ILE A 218 -79.65 59.96 28.04
N ALA A 219 -79.78 60.91 28.98
CA ALA A 219 -78.63 61.42 29.72
C ALA A 219 -77.95 60.33 30.58
N LEU A 220 -78.73 59.44 31.20
CA LEU A 220 -78.22 58.28 31.95
C LEU A 220 -77.57 57.23 31.02
N ASN A 221 -78.16 56.93 29.87
CA ASN A 221 -77.55 56.01 28.89
C ASN A 221 -76.22 56.55 28.35
N ASN A 222 -76.13 57.85 28.04
CA ASN A 222 -74.86 58.48 27.63
C ASN A 222 -73.77 58.35 28.73
N GLN A 223 -74.14 58.39 30.01
CA GLN A 223 -73.21 58.13 31.11
C GLN A 223 -72.84 56.64 31.24
N LEU A 224 -73.79 55.73 31.01
CA LEU A 224 -73.56 54.29 30.99
C LEU A 224 -72.65 53.86 29.83
N ASP A 225 -72.84 54.41 28.64
CA ASP A 225 -71.98 54.18 27.47
C ASP A 225 -70.56 54.69 27.70
N SER A 226 -70.42 55.86 28.34
CA SER A 226 -69.12 56.38 28.78
C SER A 226 -68.43 55.44 29.78
N LEU A 227 -69.18 54.91 30.75
CA LEU A 227 -68.68 53.94 31.72
C LEU A 227 -68.28 52.62 31.04
N LEU A 228 -69.10 52.09 30.12
CA LEU A 228 -68.81 50.91 29.31
C LEU A 228 -67.56 51.10 28.45
N MET A 229 -67.36 52.28 27.84
CA MET A 229 -66.11 52.62 27.13
C MET A 229 -64.89 52.58 28.05
N THR A 230 -64.99 53.13 29.28
CA THR A 230 -63.87 53.04 30.24
C THR A 230 -63.63 51.61 30.71
N GLN A 231 -64.68 50.81 30.93
CA GLN A 231 -64.56 49.40 31.31
C GLN A 231 -63.92 48.57 30.19
N ALA A 232 -64.29 48.77 28.92
CA ALA A 232 -63.68 48.12 27.78
C ALA A 232 -62.19 48.48 27.64
N LYS A 233 -61.83 49.75 27.82
CA LYS A 233 -60.43 50.22 27.82
C LYS A 233 -59.60 49.61 28.97
N VAL A 234 -60.18 49.48 30.16
CA VAL A 234 -59.52 48.82 31.29
C VAL A 234 -59.39 47.31 31.06
N ALA A 235 -60.36 46.66 30.40
CA ALA A 235 -60.24 45.25 30.00
C ALA A 235 -59.10 45.06 28.99
N GLU A 236 -59.02 45.90 27.95
CA GLU A 236 -57.94 45.90 26.95
C GLU A 236 -56.55 46.10 27.59
N GLN A 237 -56.44 47.00 28.58
CA GLN A 237 -55.19 47.21 29.33
C GLN A 237 -54.81 45.97 30.17
N ASN A 238 -55.77 45.32 30.83
CA ASN A 238 -55.53 44.09 31.59
C ASN A 238 -55.16 42.90 30.69
N GLU A 239 -55.68 42.84 29.46
CA GLU A 239 -55.29 41.82 28.49
C GLU A 239 -53.85 42.02 28.01
N LYS A 240 -53.46 43.25 27.66
CA LYS A 240 -52.07 43.60 27.30
C LYS A 240 -51.08 43.28 28.41
N PHE A 241 -51.38 43.64 29.66
CA PHE A 241 -50.49 43.29 30.78
C PHE A 241 -50.35 41.76 30.97
N ARG A 242 -51.38 40.96 30.64
CA ARG A 242 -51.28 39.49 30.62
C ARG A 242 -50.48 38.96 29.43
N GLU A 243 -50.49 39.65 28.29
CA GLU A 243 -49.63 39.33 27.14
C GLU A 243 -48.16 39.63 27.45
N ASP A 244 -47.85 40.81 28.00
CA ASP A 244 -46.52 41.19 28.47
C ASP A 244 -46.00 40.22 29.54
N GLU A 245 -46.85 39.81 30.49
CA GLU A 245 -46.47 38.82 31.51
C GLU A 245 -46.15 37.46 30.89
N ARG A 246 -46.97 36.96 29.95
CA ARG A 246 -46.70 35.70 29.23
C ARG A 246 -45.41 35.79 28.42
N ALA A 247 -45.19 36.89 27.68
CA ALA A 247 -43.98 37.11 26.90
C ALA A 247 -42.72 37.12 27.79
N SER A 248 -42.78 37.82 28.94
CA SER A 248 -41.70 37.86 29.93
C SER A 248 -41.39 36.49 30.54
N ARG A 249 -42.42 35.70 30.86
CA ARG A 249 -42.28 34.30 31.34
C ARG A 249 -41.57 33.42 30.29
N CYS A 250 -42.01 33.45 29.03
CA CYS A 250 -41.38 32.67 27.95
C CYS A 250 -39.94 33.12 27.65
N ALA A 251 -39.66 34.43 27.69
CA ALA A 251 -38.31 34.96 27.52
C ALA A 251 -37.35 34.47 28.61
N LYS A 252 -37.83 34.38 29.86
CA LYS A 252 -37.08 33.80 30.99
C LYS A 252 -36.79 32.31 30.77
N GLU A 253 -37.80 31.52 30.40
CA GLU A 253 -37.67 30.08 30.16
C GLU A 253 -36.63 29.76 29.08
N VAL A 254 -36.66 30.49 27.96
CA VAL A 254 -35.66 30.38 26.89
C VAL A 254 -34.24 30.75 27.36
N ALA A 255 -34.10 31.75 28.24
CA ALA A 255 -32.80 32.10 28.81
C ALA A 255 -32.27 31.02 29.77
N GLU A 256 -33.14 30.39 30.57
CA GLU A 256 -32.77 29.28 31.46
C GLU A 256 -32.34 28.03 30.66
N GLU A 257 -33.05 27.69 29.58
CA GLU A 257 -32.60 26.63 28.65
C GLU A 257 -31.22 26.92 28.06
N GLN A 258 -30.97 28.16 27.62
CA GLN A 258 -29.68 28.54 27.01
C GLN A 258 -28.53 28.43 28.03
N ARG A 259 -28.77 28.82 29.28
CA ARG A 259 -27.84 28.65 30.40
C ARG A 259 -27.48 27.17 30.62
N ASP A 260 -28.47 26.27 30.67
CA ASP A 260 -28.20 24.83 30.87
C ASP A 260 -27.54 24.17 29.64
N LYS A 261 -27.89 24.60 28.42
CA LYS A 261 -27.21 24.21 27.17
C LYS A 261 -25.73 24.67 27.17
N ALA A 262 -25.41 25.81 27.77
CA ALA A 262 -24.04 26.29 27.93
C ALA A 262 -23.26 25.52 29.02
N ILE A 263 -23.89 25.26 30.18
CA ILE A 263 -23.29 24.48 31.27
C ILE A 263 -22.96 23.05 30.80
N ASN A 264 -23.88 22.39 30.10
CA ASN A 264 -23.63 21.04 29.56
C ASN A 264 -22.47 21.02 28.54
N LYS A 265 -22.31 22.05 27.70
CA LYS A 265 -21.13 22.18 26.82
C LYS A 265 -19.83 22.29 27.63
N SER A 266 -19.82 23.11 28.69
CA SER A 266 -18.66 23.27 29.58
C SER A 266 -18.28 21.96 30.27
N ILE A 267 -19.27 21.21 30.79
CA ILE A 267 -19.06 19.89 31.42
C ILE A 267 -18.49 18.87 30.42
N ILE A 268 -18.94 18.88 29.16
CA ILE A 268 -18.38 18.01 28.11
C ILE A 268 -16.95 18.41 27.76
N GLN A 269 -16.67 19.71 27.62
CA GLN A 269 -15.31 20.22 27.36
C GLN A 269 -14.34 19.86 28.49
N LEU A 270 -14.75 19.99 29.76
CA LEU A 270 -13.95 19.59 30.91
C LEU A 270 -13.62 18.09 30.89
N LYS A 271 -14.59 17.22 30.60
CA LYS A 271 -14.37 15.77 30.44
C LYS A 271 -13.37 15.44 29.33
N VAL A 272 -13.39 16.19 28.22
CA VAL A 272 -12.41 16.02 27.13
C VAL A 272 -11.01 16.48 27.57
N ILE A 273 -10.91 17.58 28.33
CA ILE A 273 -9.65 18.06 28.92
C ILE A 273 -9.09 17.03 29.91
N ASP A 274 -9.91 16.42 30.76
CA ASP A 274 -9.50 15.37 31.70
C ASP A 274 -8.99 14.12 30.97
N GLN A 275 -9.70 13.66 29.94
CA GLN A 275 -9.28 12.52 29.11
C GLN A 275 -7.95 12.80 28.39
N LEU A 276 -7.80 13.97 27.78
CA LEU A 276 -6.57 14.38 27.10
C LEU A 276 -5.40 14.55 28.09
N THR A 277 -5.68 15.05 29.29
CA THR A 277 -4.69 15.19 30.37
C THR A 277 -4.22 13.82 30.86
N SER A 278 -5.14 12.87 31.04
CA SER A 278 -4.81 11.49 31.41
C SER A 278 -3.94 10.81 30.34
N ALA A 279 -4.35 10.92 29.06
CA ALA A 279 -3.58 10.41 27.93
C ALA A 279 -2.17 11.03 27.84
N PHE A 280 -2.05 12.34 28.09
CA PHE A 280 -0.76 13.04 28.14
C PHE A 280 0.12 12.55 29.31
N GLN A 281 -0.46 12.30 30.48
CA GLN A 281 0.26 11.70 31.60
C GLN A 281 0.76 10.28 31.28
N ASP A 282 -0.04 9.46 30.59
CA ASP A 282 0.37 8.11 30.19
C ASP A 282 1.45 8.12 29.09
N VAL A 283 1.35 9.01 28.10
CA VAL A 283 2.45 9.25 27.13
C VAL A 283 3.73 9.70 27.86
N LYS A 284 3.63 10.56 28.87
CA LYS A 284 4.77 10.99 29.71
C LYS A 284 5.39 9.82 30.51
N LYS A 285 4.58 8.91 31.05
CA LYS A 285 5.05 7.66 31.69
C LYS A 285 5.76 6.75 30.69
N GLN A 286 5.18 6.53 29.52
CA GLN A 286 5.77 5.69 28.47
C GLN A 286 7.09 6.26 27.95
N LYS A 287 7.20 7.59 27.78
CA LYS A 287 8.47 8.23 27.44
C LYS A 287 9.53 7.96 28.50
N ALA A 288 9.23 8.14 29.79
CA ALA A 288 10.20 7.87 30.86
C ALA A 288 10.66 6.39 30.90
N LEU A 289 9.79 5.44 30.56
CA LEU A 289 10.16 4.03 30.41
C LEU A 289 11.03 3.77 29.17
N TYR A 290 10.81 4.50 28.07
CA TYR A 290 11.64 4.43 26.86
C TYR A 290 13.02 5.03 27.10
N ASP A 291 13.09 6.23 27.68
CA ASP A 291 14.34 6.93 28.01
C ASP A 291 15.21 6.06 28.94
N LYS A 292 14.61 5.37 29.93
CA LYS A 292 15.32 4.39 30.76
C LYS A 292 15.87 3.21 29.94
N LYS A 293 15.04 2.59 29.08
CA LYS A 293 15.48 1.47 28.21
C LYS A 293 16.62 1.89 27.30
N GLN A 294 16.61 3.12 26.80
CA GLN A 294 17.66 3.67 25.95
C GLN A 294 18.99 3.80 26.71
N PHE A 295 18.96 4.29 27.95
CA PHE A 295 20.14 4.35 28.84
C PHE A 295 20.69 2.95 29.18
N ASP A 296 19.81 1.99 29.50
CA ASP A 296 20.22 0.60 29.77
C ASP A 296 20.83 -0.06 28.51
N ASN A 297 20.34 0.28 27.31
CA ASN A 297 20.87 -0.19 26.02
C ASN A 297 22.24 0.44 25.69
N GLU A 298 22.40 1.76 25.85
CA GLU A 298 23.67 2.47 25.67
C GLU A 298 24.76 1.90 26.61
N LYS A 299 24.41 1.65 27.87
CA LYS A 299 25.28 0.99 28.85
C LYS A 299 25.69 -0.43 28.42
N LEU A 300 24.77 -1.19 27.81
CA LEU A 300 25.07 -2.53 27.27
C LEU A 300 25.97 -2.44 26.04
N GLN A 301 25.71 -1.51 25.12
CA GLN A 301 26.54 -1.24 23.94
C GLN A 301 27.98 -0.88 24.34
N MET A 302 28.16 -0.02 25.35
CA MET A 302 29.46 0.33 25.92
C MET A 302 30.16 -0.86 26.61
N ARG A 303 29.42 -1.85 27.13
CA ARG A 303 30.00 -3.10 27.64
C ARG A 303 30.43 -4.03 26.50
N VAL A 304 29.65 -4.14 25.43
CA VAL A 304 30.00 -4.90 24.22
C VAL A 304 31.26 -4.33 23.57
N GLN A 305 31.33 -3.01 23.34
CA GLN A 305 32.53 -2.34 22.79
C GLN A 305 33.80 -2.51 23.64
N ARG A 306 33.66 -2.76 24.95
CA ARG A 306 34.80 -3.13 25.80
C ARG A 306 35.21 -4.58 25.54
N LEU A 307 34.25 -5.50 25.58
CA LEU A 307 34.50 -6.93 25.37
C LEU A 307 35.05 -7.26 23.97
N THR A 308 34.71 -6.49 22.92
CA THR A 308 35.32 -6.65 21.60
C THR A 308 36.81 -6.26 21.62
N LYS A 309 37.16 -5.12 22.24
CA LYS A 309 38.55 -4.68 22.41
C LYS A 309 39.35 -5.63 23.31
N ASP A 310 38.73 -6.14 24.38
CA ASP A 310 39.30 -7.15 25.26
C ASP A 310 39.64 -8.42 24.42
N ASN A 311 38.70 -8.91 23.62
CA ASN A 311 38.91 -10.05 22.71
C ASN A 311 39.95 -9.80 21.61
N GLU A 312 39.97 -8.62 20.99
CA GLU A 312 40.98 -8.21 19.99
C GLU A 312 42.39 -8.26 20.58
N SER A 313 42.55 -7.80 21.84
CA SER A 313 43.84 -7.87 22.55
C SER A 313 44.27 -9.30 22.87
N LEU A 314 43.32 -10.17 23.24
CA LEU A 314 43.58 -11.60 23.49
C LEU A 314 43.95 -12.34 22.20
N LEU A 315 43.29 -12.05 21.08
CA LEU A 315 43.63 -12.63 19.77
C LEU A 315 45.03 -12.20 19.30
N LEU A 316 45.44 -10.96 19.58
CA LEU A 316 46.81 -10.51 19.33
C LEU A 316 47.82 -11.25 20.23
N GLN A 317 47.49 -11.44 21.51
CA GLN A 317 48.33 -12.20 22.44
C GLN A 317 48.49 -13.67 22.02
N VAL A 318 47.40 -14.33 21.60
CA VAL A 318 47.44 -15.70 21.06
C VAL A 318 48.38 -15.77 19.84
N ARG A 319 48.26 -14.86 18.88
CA ARG A 319 49.15 -14.81 17.70
C ARG A 319 50.63 -14.68 18.06
N ILE A 320 50.96 -13.87 19.07
CA ILE A 320 52.34 -13.72 19.56
C ILE A 320 52.83 -15.03 20.19
N LEU A 321 51.99 -15.73 20.96
CA LEU A 321 52.33 -17.02 21.55
C LEU A 321 52.48 -18.13 20.49
N GLU A 322 51.65 -18.15 19.45
CA GLU A 322 51.78 -19.04 18.30
C GLU A 322 53.11 -18.80 17.56
N GLN A 323 53.47 -17.54 17.30
CA GLN A 323 54.74 -17.19 16.67
C GLN A 323 55.95 -17.63 17.53
N ASN A 324 55.89 -17.42 18.84
CA ASN A 324 56.94 -17.85 19.78
C ASN A 324 57.05 -19.39 19.84
N LEU A 325 55.91 -20.11 19.80
CA LEU A 325 55.88 -21.57 19.74
C LEU A 325 56.52 -22.08 18.43
N HIS A 326 56.20 -21.48 17.28
CA HIS A 326 56.83 -21.82 16.01
C HIS A 326 58.35 -21.54 16.00
N ALA A 327 58.81 -20.45 16.62
CA ALA A 327 60.23 -20.17 16.76
C ALA A 327 60.94 -21.23 17.61
N SER A 328 60.39 -21.55 18.79
CA SER A 328 60.92 -22.56 19.71
C SER A 328 60.95 -23.97 19.09
N LEU A 329 59.89 -24.39 18.39
CA LEU A 329 59.86 -25.64 17.62
C LEU A 329 60.91 -25.64 16.49
N GLY A 330 61.16 -24.48 15.87
CA GLY A 330 62.22 -24.31 14.88
C GLY A 330 63.63 -24.51 15.47
N GLU A 331 63.89 -24.00 16.67
CA GLU A 331 65.15 -24.19 17.40
C GLU A 331 65.33 -25.63 17.91
N GLN A 332 64.26 -26.23 18.42
CA GLN A 332 64.25 -27.65 18.78
C GLN A 332 64.55 -28.53 17.54
N ASN A 333 63.94 -28.25 16.40
CA ASN A 333 64.20 -29.01 15.17
C ASN A 333 65.65 -28.83 14.65
N LYS A 334 66.24 -27.62 14.76
CA LYS A 334 67.67 -27.41 14.45
C LYS A 334 68.57 -28.29 15.32
N SER A 335 68.39 -28.25 16.64
CA SER A 335 69.20 -29.05 17.57
C SER A 335 69.00 -30.57 17.43
N VAL A 336 67.79 -31.03 17.04
CA VAL A 336 67.54 -32.43 16.66
C VAL A 336 68.29 -32.81 15.37
N VAL A 337 68.34 -31.94 14.36
CA VAL A 337 69.13 -32.17 13.14
C VAL A 337 70.64 -32.18 13.42
N GLU A 338 71.12 -31.29 14.28
CA GLU A 338 72.53 -31.20 14.68
C GLU A 338 72.98 -32.41 15.52
N THR A 339 72.22 -32.80 16.54
CA THR A 339 72.49 -34.02 17.30
C THR A 339 72.43 -35.27 16.41
N ALA A 340 71.54 -35.32 15.41
CA ALA A 340 71.54 -36.37 14.40
C ALA A 340 72.77 -36.35 13.47
N LYS A 341 73.40 -35.19 13.19
CA LYS A 341 74.70 -35.11 12.49
C LYS A 341 75.82 -35.68 13.36
N LEU A 342 75.96 -35.17 14.59
CA LEU A 342 76.95 -35.61 15.58
C LEU A 342 76.87 -37.12 15.86
N LEU A 343 75.67 -37.71 15.90
CA LEU A 343 75.50 -39.16 16.04
C LEU A 343 76.00 -39.95 14.81
N ARG A 344 75.80 -39.44 13.58
CA ARG A 344 76.36 -40.05 12.36
C ARG A 344 77.88 -39.95 12.34
N GLU A 345 78.45 -38.81 12.70
CA GLU A 345 79.90 -38.62 12.84
C GLU A 345 80.49 -39.56 13.90
N ARG A 346 79.89 -39.63 15.09
CA ARG A 346 80.26 -40.60 16.13
C ARG A 346 80.23 -42.04 15.61
N GLU A 347 79.24 -42.43 14.82
CA GLU A 347 79.16 -43.77 14.24
C GLU A 347 80.23 -44.00 13.14
N LYS A 348 80.58 -42.98 12.33
CA LYS A 348 81.74 -43.01 11.41
C LYS A 348 83.04 -43.26 12.20
N TYR A 349 83.35 -42.43 13.20
CA TYR A 349 84.57 -42.54 14.00
C TYR A 349 84.65 -43.85 14.79
N LYS A 350 83.52 -44.36 15.29
CA LYS A 350 83.42 -45.66 15.97
C LYS A 350 83.67 -46.85 15.04
N LYS A 351 83.37 -46.74 13.73
CA LYS A 351 83.79 -47.73 12.72
C LYS A 351 85.29 -47.66 12.47
N ILE A 352 85.83 -46.47 12.18
CA ILE A 352 87.28 -46.25 11.98
C ILE A 352 88.07 -46.81 13.19
N LEU A 353 87.67 -46.48 14.43
CA LEU A 353 88.34 -46.96 15.63
C LEU A 353 88.30 -48.49 15.80
N LYS A 354 87.21 -49.15 15.39
CA LYS A 354 87.14 -50.63 15.35
C LYS A 354 88.06 -51.22 14.28
N GLU A 355 88.16 -50.58 13.11
CA GLU A 355 89.04 -51.02 12.03
C GLU A 355 90.52 -50.78 12.40
N SER A 356 90.85 -49.68 13.08
CA SER A 356 92.15 -49.46 13.73
C SER A 356 92.47 -50.55 14.74
N ALA A 357 91.56 -50.86 15.67
CA ALA A 357 91.77 -51.88 16.68
C ALA A 357 91.98 -53.28 16.05
N PHE A 358 91.23 -53.60 14.98
CA PHE A 358 91.42 -54.85 14.25
C PHE A 358 92.75 -54.88 13.48
N ALA A 359 93.19 -53.76 12.88
CA ALA A 359 94.48 -53.67 12.20
C ALA A 359 95.66 -53.80 13.18
N VAL A 360 95.58 -53.18 14.36
CA VAL A 360 96.56 -53.34 15.45
C VAL A 360 96.54 -54.79 15.98
N GLN A 361 95.37 -55.39 16.19
CA GLN A 361 95.28 -56.79 16.63
C GLN A 361 95.80 -57.79 15.57
N ALA A 362 95.66 -57.47 14.27
CA ALA A 362 96.29 -58.24 13.19
C ALA A 362 97.83 -58.05 13.18
N SER A 363 98.32 -56.86 13.53
CA SER A 363 99.76 -56.58 13.67
C SER A 363 100.37 -57.39 14.83
N LEU A 364 99.73 -57.37 16.00
CA LEU A 364 100.16 -58.17 17.17
C LEU A 364 100.02 -59.69 16.95
N LYS A 365 99.27 -60.13 15.93
CA LYS A 365 99.22 -61.53 15.50
C LYS A 365 100.34 -61.88 14.51
N LEU A 366 100.86 -60.92 13.74
CA LEU A 366 102.08 -61.13 12.93
C LEU A 366 103.29 -61.45 13.79
N ASP A 367 103.43 -60.79 14.95
CA ASP A 367 104.51 -61.08 15.89
C ASP A 367 104.50 -62.56 16.33
N ASN A 368 103.31 -63.15 16.54
CA ASN A 368 103.16 -64.58 16.83
C ASN A 368 103.39 -65.49 15.60
N TRP A 369 103.15 -65.00 14.37
CA TRP A 369 103.30 -65.76 13.13
C TRP A 369 104.74 -65.74 12.59
N SER A 370 105.60 -64.85 13.10
CA SER A 370 107.04 -64.76 12.79
C SER A 370 107.84 -66.04 13.07
N SER A 371 107.27 -66.98 13.84
CA SER A 371 107.95 -68.16 14.36
C SER A 371 107.96 -69.39 13.42
N LEU A 372 107.29 -69.34 12.25
CA LEU A 372 107.01 -70.57 11.48
C LEU A 372 107.31 -70.55 9.96
N ASP A 373 107.28 -69.40 9.26
CA ASP A 373 107.67 -69.30 7.84
C ASP A 373 108.15 -67.88 7.44
N PRO A 374 109.48 -67.67 7.26
CA PRO A 374 110.03 -66.38 6.83
C PRO A 374 109.57 -65.90 5.45
N SER A 375 109.15 -66.81 4.56
CA SER A 375 108.68 -66.46 3.20
C SER A 375 107.28 -65.88 3.22
N ARG A 376 106.46 -66.31 4.20
CA ARG A 376 105.08 -65.84 4.39
C ARG A 376 105.03 -64.46 5.06
N GLU A 377 105.96 -64.21 6.00
CA GLU A 377 106.01 -62.99 6.81
C GLU A 377 105.93 -61.72 5.95
N ILE A 378 106.74 -61.62 4.89
CA ILE A 378 106.84 -60.42 4.04
C ILE A 378 105.49 -60.08 3.38
N ILE A 379 104.73 -61.10 2.95
CA ILE A 379 103.44 -60.93 2.27
C ILE A 379 102.38 -60.46 3.26
N ASP A 380 102.24 -61.17 4.38
CA ASP A 380 101.21 -60.86 5.38
C ASP A 380 101.51 -59.51 6.10
N ARG A 381 102.80 -59.19 6.30
CA ARG A 381 103.27 -57.87 6.77
C ARG A 381 102.94 -56.77 5.77
N GLN A 382 103.04 -57.01 4.46
CA GLN A 382 102.63 -56.03 3.45
C GLN A 382 101.09 -55.87 3.40
N ILE A 383 100.32 -56.94 3.62
CA ILE A 383 98.85 -56.88 3.69
C ILE A 383 98.40 -56.07 4.92
N VAL A 384 99.01 -56.30 6.09
CA VAL A 384 98.71 -55.53 7.31
C VAL A 384 99.17 -54.07 7.16
N LEU A 385 100.35 -53.80 6.58
CA LEU A 385 100.79 -52.43 6.29
C LEU A 385 99.81 -51.69 5.36
N LYS A 386 99.32 -52.35 4.30
CA LYS A 386 98.28 -51.83 3.40
C LYS A 386 96.98 -51.55 4.16
N ARG A 387 96.60 -52.39 5.13
CA ARG A 387 95.39 -52.21 5.95
C ARG A 387 95.52 -51.07 6.96
N ILE A 388 96.69 -50.89 7.58
CA ILE A 388 97.02 -49.74 8.43
C ILE A 388 97.00 -48.45 7.59
N LEU A 389 97.61 -48.45 6.40
CA LEU A 389 97.55 -47.31 5.47
C LEU A 389 96.13 -46.99 5.01
N ALA A 390 95.28 -48.01 4.78
CA ALA A 390 93.87 -47.79 4.47
C ALA A 390 93.13 -47.09 5.62
N VAL A 391 93.32 -47.53 6.87
CA VAL A 391 92.75 -46.91 8.07
C VAL A 391 93.27 -45.48 8.28
N ILE A 392 94.57 -45.24 8.10
CA ILE A 392 95.17 -43.89 8.20
C ILE A 392 94.61 -42.95 7.12
N ASN A 393 94.45 -43.42 5.88
CA ASN A 393 93.85 -42.63 4.81
C ASN A 393 92.35 -42.37 5.07
N GLN A 394 91.58 -43.38 5.50
CA GLN A 394 90.17 -43.19 5.91
C GLN A 394 90.03 -42.13 7.02
N TYR A 395 90.91 -42.17 8.04
CA TYR A 395 90.92 -41.18 9.12
C TYR A 395 91.28 -39.77 8.60
N ARG A 396 92.34 -39.66 7.79
CA ARG A 396 92.77 -38.40 7.16
C ARG A 396 91.68 -37.81 6.26
N ASP A 397 90.98 -38.64 5.52
CA ASP A 397 89.98 -38.21 4.55
C ASP A 397 88.62 -37.90 5.24
N ALA A 398 88.32 -38.57 6.36
CA ALA A 398 87.26 -38.14 7.28
C ALA A 398 87.56 -36.76 7.89
N ALA A 399 88.79 -36.54 8.41
CA ALA A 399 89.22 -35.25 8.95
C ALA A 399 89.30 -34.13 7.89
N ARG A 400 89.40 -34.48 6.59
CA ARG A 400 89.29 -33.52 5.48
C ARG A 400 87.83 -33.20 5.11
N ALA A 401 86.92 -34.17 5.24
CA ALA A 401 85.50 -33.97 4.91
C ALA A 401 84.85 -32.89 5.79
N GLU A 402 85.24 -32.80 7.06
CA GLU A 402 84.76 -31.76 8.00
C GLU A 402 85.07 -30.32 7.56
N SER A 403 86.03 -30.11 6.65
CA SER A 403 86.51 -28.79 6.23
C SER A 403 85.91 -28.25 4.92
N MET A 404 85.05 -29.00 4.20
CA MET A 404 84.59 -28.59 2.86
C MET A 404 83.08 -28.73 2.56
N GLU A 405 82.26 -29.30 3.45
CA GLU A 405 80.82 -29.51 3.18
C GLU A 405 79.95 -28.23 3.32
N SER A 406 80.56 -27.03 3.34
CA SER A 406 79.91 -25.73 3.58
C SER A 406 79.76 -24.81 2.37
N LEU A 407 80.20 -25.21 1.16
CA LEU A 407 80.11 -24.40 -0.07
C LEU A 407 79.50 -25.16 -1.25
N VAL A 408 78.19 -25.42 -1.19
CA VAL A 408 77.38 -25.62 -2.40
C VAL A 408 77.22 -24.27 -3.11
N SER A 409 77.49 -24.20 -4.40
CA SER A 409 77.49 -22.93 -5.13
C SER A 409 76.08 -22.34 -5.25
N LEU A 410 75.90 -21.13 -4.70
CA LEU A 410 74.61 -20.42 -4.64
C LEU A 410 73.97 -20.20 -6.04
N SER A 411 74.80 -20.13 -7.07
CA SER A 411 74.45 -19.96 -8.49
C SER A 411 73.70 -21.15 -9.14
N ARG A 412 73.25 -22.16 -8.37
CA ARG A 412 72.45 -23.29 -8.85
C ARG A 412 71.10 -23.47 -8.16
N ILE A 413 70.74 -22.56 -7.25
CA ILE A 413 69.47 -22.65 -6.48
C ILE A 413 68.46 -21.60 -6.98
N TYR A 414 68.92 -20.48 -7.54
CA TYR A 414 68.08 -19.42 -8.11
C TYR A 414 68.65 -18.94 -9.44
N ASP A 415 67.81 -18.85 -10.46
CA ASP A 415 68.14 -18.13 -11.70
C ASP A 415 67.94 -16.61 -11.51
N LYS A 416 68.68 -15.82 -12.28
CA LYS A 416 68.84 -14.37 -12.05
C LYS A 416 67.61 -13.56 -12.52
N GLY A 417 66.55 -13.59 -11.71
CA GLY A 417 65.33 -12.81 -11.92
C GLY A 417 64.13 -13.23 -11.08
N ASP A 418 64.20 -14.36 -10.36
CA ASP A 418 63.10 -14.86 -9.53
C ASP A 418 63.18 -14.33 -8.07
N LEU A 419 62.03 -14.00 -7.49
CA LEU A 419 61.88 -13.57 -6.09
C LEU A 419 61.41 -14.70 -5.15
N GLY A 420 61.26 -15.93 -5.65
CA GLY A 420 61.25 -17.14 -4.82
C GLY A 420 59.93 -17.49 -4.14
N PHE A 421 58.79 -17.02 -4.67
CA PHE A 421 57.47 -17.29 -4.08
C PHE A 421 56.77 -18.56 -4.59
N GLU A 422 57.29 -19.25 -5.61
CA GLU A 422 56.78 -20.56 -6.08
C GLU A 422 57.90 -21.58 -6.33
N VAL A 423 57.71 -22.82 -5.86
CA VAL A 423 58.62 -23.94 -6.14
C VAL A 423 58.05 -24.83 -7.25
N LYS A 424 58.66 -24.78 -8.44
CA LYS A 424 58.30 -25.67 -9.56
C LYS A 424 58.94 -27.05 -9.41
N LYS A 425 58.15 -28.10 -9.69
CA LYS A 425 58.58 -29.51 -9.59
C LYS A 425 59.19 -30.03 -10.91
N PRO A 426 60.24 -30.87 -10.87
CA PRO A 426 60.57 -31.77 -11.99
C PRO A 426 59.58 -32.94 -12.08
N SER A 427 59.59 -33.65 -13.21
CA SER A 427 58.45 -34.47 -13.69
C SER A 427 58.61 -35.98 -13.56
N ALA A 428 57.52 -36.65 -13.12
CA ALA A 428 56.87 -37.85 -13.68
C ALA A 428 57.70 -39.15 -13.95
N PRO A 429 57.13 -40.38 -13.87
CA PRO A 429 55.90 -40.78 -14.57
C PRO A 429 54.75 -41.28 -13.65
N GLY A 430 53.55 -41.39 -14.23
CA GLY A 430 52.34 -41.93 -13.55
C GLY A 430 52.20 -43.46 -13.67
N PRO A 431 50.98 -44.04 -13.53
CA PRO A 431 49.80 -43.56 -14.28
C PRO A 431 48.42 -43.62 -13.57
N ARG A 432 47.41 -43.12 -14.31
CA ARG A 432 45.93 -43.34 -14.21
C ARG A 432 45.09 -42.33 -13.40
N ARG A 433 44.28 -41.58 -14.19
CA ARG A 433 43.03 -40.84 -13.89
C ARG A 433 43.16 -39.65 -12.93
N SER A 434 43.32 -38.41 -13.43
CA SER A 434 42.36 -37.53 -14.15
C SER A 434 41.24 -37.00 -13.23
N PHE A 435 41.23 -35.70 -12.88
CA PHE A 435 40.68 -34.57 -13.67
C PHE A 435 39.14 -34.66 -13.87
N VAL A 436 38.33 -33.63 -13.60
CA VAL A 436 38.61 -32.36 -12.88
C VAL A 436 37.30 -31.72 -12.36
N SER A 437 37.38 -30.59 -11.68
CA SER A 437 36.26 -29.77 -11.19
C SER A 437 35.54 -28.97 -12.30
N THR A 438 34.58 -28.13 -11.91
CA THR A 438 33.80 -27.17 -12.74
C THR A 438 32.62 -27.82 -13.48
N GLY A 439 31.39 -27.28 -13.43
CA GLY A 439 30.89 -26.19 -12.59
C GLY A 439 29.55 -25.63 -13.08
N MET A 440 28.70 -25.20 -12.14
CA MET A 440 27.37 -24.58 -12.33
C MET A 440 26.28 -25.42 -13.03
N ILE A 441 25.10 -25.46 -12.41
CA ILE A 441 23.75 -25.31 -12.99
C ILE A 441 22.75 -25.24 -11.81
N ALA A 442 21.63 -24.56 -11.99
CA ALA A 442 20.51 -24.46 -11.02
C ALA A 442 19.40 -25.47 -11.43
N PRO A 443 18.09 -25.24 -11.23
CA PRO A 443 17.34 -24.68 -10.10
C PRO A 443 16.40 -25.76 -9.49
N SER A 444 15.38 -25.36 -8.70
CA SER A 444 14.21 -26.20 -8.28
C SER A 444 14.55 -27.37 -7.33
N SER A 445 13.68 -27.97 -6.50
CA SER A 445 12.30 -27.71 -6.03
C SER A 445 12.02 -28.66 -4.83
N LEU A 446 10.91 -28.65 -4.06
CA LEU A 446 9.64 -27.88 -4.00
C LEU A 446 9.12 -27.92 -2.53
N GLU A 447 8.30 -26.95 -2.12
CA GLU A 447 7.27 -27.02 -1.03
C GLU A 447 7.65 -27.37 0.44
N SER A 448 6.96 -26.88 1.48
CA SER A 448 5.81 -25.95 1.56
C SER A 448 5.70 -25.22 2.92
N PHE A 449 5.20 -23.96 2.87
CA PHE A 449 4.29 -23.23 3.79
C PHE A 449 4.34 -23.38 5.34
N GLU A 450 4.12 -22.34 6.15
CA GLU A 450 3.87 -20.90 5.91
C GLU A 450 4.38 -20.07 7.12
N ASP A 451 4.82 -18.83 6.89
CA ASP A 451 5.16 -17.84 7.93
C ASP A 451 4.63 -16.44 7.52
N LYS A 452 4.43 -15.52 8.48
CA LYS A 452 3.64 -14.29 8.26
C LYS A 452 4.26 -13.01 8.86
N ARG A 453 4.36 -12.00 7.97
CA ARG A 453 4.70 -10.56 8.17
C ARG A 453 6.17 -10.19 7.94
N SER A 454 6.38 -9.44 6.87
CA SER A 454 7.61 -8.68 6.58
C SER A 454 7.59 -7.28 7.21
N SER A 455 8.76 -6.64 7.26
CA SER A 455 8.96 -5.26 7.67
C SER A 455 8.88 -4.28 6.49
N VAL A 456 8.59 -3.01 6.79
CA VAL A 456 8.87 -1.87 5.91
C VAL A 456 9.89 -0.99 6.61
N SER A 457 11.01 -0.71 5.94
CA SER A 457 12.00 0.28 6.33
C SER A 457 11.75 1.60 5.57
N GLY A 458 12.27 2.71 6.09
CA GLY A 458 12.12 4.01 5.43
C GLY A 458 13.19 5.01 5.84
N SER A 459 13.46 5.96 4.96
CA SER A 459 14.38 7.08 5.19
C SER A 459 14.04 8.28 4.28
N ILE A 460 13.82 9.42 4.93
CA ILE A 460 14.19 10.82 4.56
C ILE A 460 14.87 11.08 3.19
N SER A 461 14.65 12.21 2.50
CA SER A 461 13.75 13.37 2.74
C SER A 461 13.65 14.33 1.54
N SER A 462 12.68 15.26 1.60
CA SER A 462 12.65 16.62 1.01
C SER A 462 12.77 16.86 -0.50
N SER A 463 11.68 17.35 -1.10
CA SER A 463 11.65 18.66 -1.82
C SER A 463 10.19 19.15 -2.00
N SER A 464 10.00 20.40 -2.44
CA SER A 464 8.76 21.18 -2.31
C SER A 464 7.99 21.43 -3.62
N SER A 465 6.65 21.53 -3.58
CA SER A 465 5.88 22.66 -4.18
C SER A 465 4.35 22.61 -3.97
N PHE A 466 3.80 23.78 -3.61
CA PHE A 466 2.46 24.38 -3.83
C PHE A 466 1.20 23.51 -4.09
N GLY A 467 0.10 23.79 -3.35
CA GLY A 467 -1.17 23.05 -3.51
C GLY A 467 -2.48 23.59 -2.89
N SER A 468 -2.54 24.85 -2.44
CA SER A 468 -3.78 25.66 -2.20
C SER A 468 -5.00 25.06 -1.46
N LEU A 469 -5.31 25.57 -0.25
CA LEU A 469 -6.67 25.61 0.33
C LEU A 469 -6.85 26.86 1.23
N LYS A 470 -8.10 27.26 1.52
CA LYS A 470 -8.45 28.65 1.89
C LYS A 470 -8.63 28.92 3.40
N THR A 471 -7.84 29.89 3.87
CA THR A 471 -8.18 30.99 4.81
C THR A 471 -9.33 30.84 5.83
N ILE A 472 -8.99 30.97 7.13
CA ILE A 472 -9.78 31.69 8.14
C ILE A 472 -8.80 32.68 8.84
N PRO A 473 -9.17 33.95 9.14
CA PRO A 473 -8.23 34.92 9.72
C PRO A 473 -8.00 34.72 11.22
N SER A 474 -6.80 35.03 11.70
CA SER A 474 -6.49 35.16 13.13
C SER A 474 -6.69 36.61 13.59
N VAL A 475 -7.11 36.77 14.86
CA VAL A 475 -7.16 38.07 15.54
C VAL A 475 -5.75 38.48 15.97
N GLU A 476 -5.39 39.74 15.74
CA GLU A 476 -4.14 40.34 16.20
C GLU A 476 -4.36 41.13 17.51
N LEU A 477 -3.40 41.08 18.42
CA LEU A 477 -3.49 41.67 19.77
C LEU A 477 -2.27 42.56 20.05
N VAL A 478 -2.48 43.87 20.17
CA VAL A 478 -1.48 44.84 20.67
C VAL A 478 -2.18 45.89 21.56
N PRO A 479 -1.79 46.01 22.85
CA PRO A 479 -2.12 47.13 23.75
C PRO A 479 -0.87 47.94 24.16
N PRO A 480 -0.96 49.03 24.95
CA PRO A 480 -2.08 49.94 25.27
C PRO A 480 -1.67 51.43 25.04
N ASP A 481 -2.09 52.35 25.94
CA ASP A 481 -1.62 53.74 26.16
C ASP A 481 -2.09 54.81 25.13
N GLU A 482 -2.49 56.05 25.48
CA GLU A 482 -3.00 56.64 26.74
C GLU A 482 -3.81 57.94 26.41
N ASP A 483 -4.50 58.51 27.41
CA ASP A 483 -5.03 59.90 27.51
C ASP A 483 -6.07 60.56 26.54
N GLN A 484 -7.22 60.91 27.15
CA GLN A 484 -7.92 62.23 27.20
C GLN A 484 -8.62 62.90 25.97
N VAL A 485 -9.96 63.06 26.13
CA VAL A 485 -10.90 64.19 25.84
C VAL A 485 -10.34 65.55 25.32
N PRO A 486 -11.09 66.43 24.58
CA PRO A 486 -12.54 66.70 24.76
C PRO A 486 -13.44 67.16 23.55
N THR A 487 -14.75 67.30 23.82
CA THR A 487 -15.80 68.19 23.21
C THR A 487 -16.20 68.12 21.72
N PRO A 488 -17.53 68.20 21.46
CA PRO A 488 -18.12 68.87 20.29
C PRO A 488 -18.87 70.17 20.66
N LYS A 489 -19.14 71.04 19.68
CA LYS A 489 -19.84 72.35 19.87
C LYS A 489 -20.59 72.75 18.59
N GLU A 490 -21.77 73.37 18.75
CA GLU A 490 -22.48 74.23 17.75
C GLU A 490 -22.97 73.61 16.40
N SER A 491 -24.01 74.11 15.70
CA SER A 491 -25.22 74.87 16.11
C SER A 491 -26.24 75.05 14.95
N LEU A 492 -27.54 74.73 15.17
CA LEU A 492 -28.74 75.44 14.64
C LEU A 492 -28.91 75.54 13.08
N PRO A 493 -29.94 76.19 12.45
CA PRO A 493 -31.10 76.93 13.01
C PRO A 493 -32.51 76.72 12.38
N SER A 494 -33.54 77.10 13.17
CA SER A 494 -34.77 77.89 12.83
C SER A 494 -35.78 77.46 11.73
N PHE A 495 -37.09 77.42 12.09
CA PHE A 495 -38.10 78.39 11.59
C PHE A 495 -39.35 78.51 12.51
N THR A 496 -40.15 79.58 12.35
CA THR A 496 -41.12 80.11 13.36
C THR A 496 -42.33 80.86 12.74
N VAL A 497 -43.45 81.27 13.40
CA VAL A 497 -44.23 80.88 14.61
C VAL A 497 -45.62 81.59 14.57
N THR A 498 -46.73 80.91 14.93
CA THR A 498 -48.06 81.48 15.29
C THR A 498 -48.79 80.47 16.20
N SER A 499 -49.31 80.71 17.42
CA SER A 499 -49.87 81.91 18.11
C SER A 499 -51.23 82.36 17.55
N LEU A 500 -52.26 82.72 18.33
CA LEU A 500 -52.42 82.90 19.80
C LEU A 500 -53.23 81.69 20.42
N HIS A 501 -54.01 81.67 21.52
CA HIS A 501 -54.43 82.66 22.55
C HIS A 501 -55.03 81.99 23.81
N GLU A 502 -54.75 82.50 25.02
CA GLU A 502 -55.69 82.59 26.17
C GLU A 502 -55.29 83.81 27.05
N SER A 503 -56.04 84.18 28.10
CA SER A 503 -55.89 85.50 28.78
C SER A 503 -55.65 85.43 30.29
N GLY A 504 -54.53 85.99 30.77
CA GLY A 504 -54.24 86.17 32.20
C GLY A 504 -53.24 87.29 32.47
N SER A 505 -53.68 88.36 33.13
CA SER A 505 -52.81 89.43 33.67
C SER A 505 -52.33 89.05 35.07
N GLY A 506 -51.09 89.33 35.51
CA GLY A 506 -49.95 89.97 34.86
C GLY A 506 -48.97 90.53 35.92
N SER A 507 -47.73 90.88 35.53
CA SER A 507 -46.65 91.53 36.36
C SER A 507 -46.19 90.76 37.63
N ASP A 508 -44.90 90.72 38.02
CA ASP A 508 -43.74 91.53 37.61
C ASP A 508 -42.40 90.73 37.65
N MET A 509 -41.26 91.41 37.48
CA MET A 509 -39.92 90.86 37.17
C MET A 509 -39.14 90.09 38.28
N GLU A 510 -38.25 89.21 37.78
CA GLU A 510 -36.85 88.83 38.16
C GLU A 510 -36.06 89.61 39.24
N PRO A 511 -34.89 89.13 39.79
CA PRO A 511 -33.96 88.11 39.24
C PRO A 511 -33.33 87.05 40.20
N GLU A 512 -32.46 86.23 39.59
CA GLU A 512 -31.38 85.32 40.03
C GLU A 512 -30.87 85.27 41.49
N GLU A 513 -30.67 84.02 42.00
CA GLU A 513 -29.43 83.43 42.59
C GLU A 513 -29.77 81.96 42.99
N ALA A 514 -29.22 80.87 42.45
CA ALA A 514 -27.83 80.37 42.33
C ALA A 514 -27.39 79.43 43.49
N LEU A 515 -27.08 78.16 43.14
CA LEU A 515 -26.33 77.14 43.90
C LEU A 515 -26.94 76.50 45.18
N GLU A 516 -27.65 75.36 45.04
CA GLU A 516 -27.58 74.20 45.98
C GLU A 516 -28.38 72.99 45.44
N ASP A 517 -27.76 72.08 44.65
CA ASP A 517 -28.50 70.98 43.97
C ASP A 517 -27.74 69.64 43.87
N MET A 518 -27.13 69.20 44.99
CA MET A 518 -26.68 67.79 45.15
C MET A 518 -27.08 67.14 46.49
N ASN A 519 -27.74 67.85 47.40
CA ASN A 519 -28.23 67.27 48.67
C ASN A 519 -29.68 66.79 48.62
N ASP A 520 -30.54 67.41 47.79
CA ASP A 520 -31.98 67.12 47.84
C ASP A 520 -32.36 65.78 47.17
N MET A 521 -31.54 65.23 46.26
CA MET A 521 -31.80 63.89 45.70
C MET A 521 -31.65 62.77 46.74
N GLU A 522 -30.62 62.82 47.60
CA GLU A 522 -30.45 61.85 48.69
C GLU A 522 -31.56 62.00 49.75
N LYS A 523 -31.94 63.25 50.04
CA LYS A 523 -33.03 63.59 50.97
C LYS A 523 -34.40 63.12 50.47
N MET A 524 -34.68 63.24 49.16
CA MET A 524 -35.85 62.66 48.50
C MET A 524 -35.84 61.12 48.55
N LEU A 525 -34.68 60.48 48.35
CA LEU A 525 -34.52 59.03 48.48
C LEU A 525 -34.74 58.56 49.93
N ALA A 526 -34.26 59.31 50.92
CA ALA A 526 -34.50 59.05 52.33
C ALA A 526 -35.99 59.21 52.70
N MET A 527 -36.65 60.27 52.22
CA MET A 527 -38.09 60.47 52.38
C MET A 527 -38.90 59.34 51.73
N SER A 528 -38.61 58.98 50.49
CA SER A 528 -39.26 57.88 49.76
C SER A 528 -39.10 56.53 50.50
N LYS A 529 -37.92 56.26 51.06
CA LYS A 529 -37.67 55.06 51.87
C LYS A 529 -38.48 55.05 53.17
N VAL A 530 -38.61 56.19 53.84
CA VAL A 530 -39.46 56.32 55.05
C VAL A 530 -40.95 56.19 54.70
N GLU A 531 -41.40 56.77 53.59
CA GLU A 531 -42.78 56.64 53.10
C GLU A 531 -43.11 55.18 52.73
N MET A 532 -42.20 54.47 52.07
CA MET A 532 -42.33 53.02 51.82
C MET A 532 -42.40 52.20 53.11
N GLN A 533 -41.54 52.47 54.10
CA GLN A 533 -41.61 51.78 55.40
C GLN A 533 -42.91 52.09 56.16
N LYS A 534 -43.43 53.32 56.04
CA LYS A 534 -44.70 53.74 56.63
C LYS A 534 -45.89 53.09 55.93
N SER A 535 -45.87 52.93 54.61
CA SER A 535 -46.87 52.16 53.85
C SER A 535 -46.83 50.68 54.23
N LEU A 536 -45.64 50.07 54.31
CA LEU A 536 -45.47 48.68 54.76
C LEU A 536 -45.96 48.46 56.20
N MET A 537 -45.74 49.42 57.12
CA MET A 537 -46.34 49.36 58.46
C MET A 537 -47.86 49.52 58.44
N ALA A 538 -48.40 50.37 57.56
CA ALA A 538 -49.85 50.55 57.42
C ALA A 538 -50.52 49.27 56.89
N ASP A 539 -49.97 48.65 55.84
CA ASP A 539 -50.47 47.39 55.29
C ASP A 539 -50.34 46.23 56.30
N LEU A 540 -49.23 46.17 57.05
CA LEU A 540 -49.07 45.18 58.12
C LEU A 540 -50.10 45.37 59.24
N ALA A 541 -50.38 46.61 59.63
CA ALA A 541 -51.41 46.94 60.63
C ALA A 541 -52.83 46.64 60.11
N TYR A 542 -53.11 46.90 58.83
CA TYR A 542 -54.40 46.60 58.20
C TYR A 542 -54.63 45.10 58.08
N SER A 543 -53.57 44.34 57.73
CA SER A 543 -53.57 42.88 57.73
C SER A 543 -53.84 42.31 59.14
N GLN A 544 -53.17 42.83 60.18
CA GLN A 544 -53.41 42.43 61.56
C GLN A 544 -54.80 42.83 62.08
N MET A 545 -55.34 43.98 61.68
CA MET A 545 -56.74 44.35 62.00
C MET A 545 -57.77 43.47 61.28
N SER A 546 -57.42 42.90 60.12
CA SER A 546 -58.26 41.95 59.40
C SER A 546 -58.34 40.61 60.14
N THR A 547 -57.21 40.07 60.61
CA THR A 547 -57.17 38.78 61.33
C THR A 547 -57.81 38.84 62.72
N VAL A 548 -57.71 39.96 63.43
CA VAL A 548 -58.29 40.11 64.80
C VAL A 548 -59.82 40.20 64.80
N LYS A 549 -60.48 40.46 63.66
CA LYS A 549 -61.95 40.61 63.56
C LYS A 549 -62.73 39.30 63.38
N LEU A 550 -62.07 38.15 63.21
CA LEU A 550 -62.75 36.86 63.04
C LEU A 550 -62.89 36.04 64.34
N ASP A 551 -62.11 36.34 65.38
CA ASP A 551 -62.10 35.61 66.66
C ASP A 551 -62.76 36.39 67.83
N THR A 552 -63.98 36.90 67.66
CA THR A 552 -64.82 37.29 68.82
C THR A 552 -66.32 37.04 68.62
N LYS A 553 -66.94 36.46 69.68
CA LYS A 553 -68.39 36.30 69.94
C LYS A 553 -69.19 35.26 69.12
N LEU A 554 -69.10 34.01 69.59
CA LEU A 554 -70.29 33.15 69.73
C LEU A 554 -71.09 33.53 71.00
N GLY A 555 -72.40 33.28 70.98
CA GLY A 555 -73.28 33.21 72.17
C GLY A 555 -73.85 34.55 72.69
N THR A 556 -75.01 34.61 73.34
CA THR A 556 -76.04 33.58 73.69
C THR A 556 -77.40 34.25 73.94
N THR A 557 -78.53 33.53 73.74
CA THR A 557 -79.86 33.58 74.46
C THR A 557 -80.39 34.92 75.06
N SER A 558 -81.69 35.29 74.97
CA SER A 558 -82.94 34.55 74.70
C SER A 558 -84.18 35.48 74.52
N GLN A 559 -85.29 34.88 74.05
CA GLN A 559 -86.76 35.18 74.12
C GLN A 559 -87.32 36.24 75.14
N PRO A 560 -88.61 36.70 75.05
CA PRO A 560 -89.79 36.05 74.42
C PRO A 560 -90.82 36.93 73.63
N ALA A 561 -91.82 36.25 73.02
CA ALA A 561 -93.22 36.70 72.73
C ALA A 561 -93.48 37.91 71.79
N LEU A 562 -94.54 38.03 70.96
CA LEU A 562 -95.71 37.21 70.51
C LEU A 562 -96.30 37.94 69.24
N ALA A 563 -97.31 37.53 68.45
CA ALA A 563 -98.31 36.44 68.47
C ALA A 563 -98.60 35.90 67.02
N GLU A 564 -99.88 35.93 66.58
CA GLU A 564 -100.47 35.50 65.29
C GLU A 564 -100.22 36.48 64.11
N GLU A 565 -100.56 36.23 62.82
CA GLU A 565 -101.51 35.27 62.21
C GLU A 565 -101.10 34.91 60.74
N ASP A 566 -101.51 33.71 60.27
CA ASP A 566 -101.71 33.10 58.92
C ASP A 566 -101.27 33.79 57.58
N GLU A 567 -101.07 33.10 56.43
CA GLU A 567 -101.35 31.70 56.01
C GLU A 567 -100.29 31.13 55.00
N GLU A 568 -100.56 29.98 54.37
CA GLU A 568 -99.66 29.15 53.53
C GLU A 568 -99.55 29.58 52.04
N GLY A 569 -98.55 29.15 51.25
CA GLY A 569 -97.34 28.38 51.58
C GLY A 569 -96.69 27.64 50.39
N LYS A 570 -95.90 26.59 50.74
CA LYS A 570 -95.38 25.39 50.00
C LYS A 570 -95.30 25.39 48.45
N SER A 571 -94.29 24.80 47.80
CA SER A 571 -93.00 24.16 48.21
C SER A 571 -92.15 23.94 46.93
N VAL A 572 -90.82 24.03 46.91
CA VAL A 572 -89.82 23.00 47.30
C VAL A 572 -90.19 21.58 46.82
N GLY A 573 -89.31 20.79 46.19
CA GLY A 573 -87.92 21.07 45.74
C GLY A 573 -87.07 19.80 45.57
N ALA A 574 -85.96 19.92 44.83
CA ALA A 574 -84.78 19.04 44.71
C ALA A 574 -84.80 17.57 45.20
N ALA A 575 -84.67 16.67 44.22
CA ALA A 575 -83.56 15.71 44.07
C ALA A 575 -83.51 14.33 44.79
N GLU A 576 -82.94 13.39 44.02
CA GLU A 576 -82.27 12.10 44.36
C GLU A 576 -83.05 10.92 44.97
N GLY A 577 -82.79 9.73 44.39
CA GLY A 577 -83.34 8.42 44.72
C GLY A 577 -83.19 7.48 43.51
N ALA A 578 -82.69 6.26 43.70
CA ALA A 578 -82.31 5.34 42.61
C ALA A 578 -82.77 3.89 42.86
N ALA A 579 -82.77 3.08 41.78
CA ALA A 579 -83.04 1.62 41.73
C ALA A 579 -84.50 1.17 42.05
N ASP A 580 -85.03 0.05 41.52
CA ASP A 580 -84.72 -0.77 40.33
C ASP A 580 -85.90 -1.75 40.01
N ASP A 581 -85.94 -2.27 38.78
CA ASP A 581 -86.64 -3.48 38.26
C ASP A 581 -88.20 -3.62 38.25
N SER A 582 -88.65 -4.53 37.37
CA SER A 582 -89.95 -5.23 37.23
C SER A 582 -91.14 -4.58 36.44
N LYS A 583 -91.25 -4.97 35.16
CA LYS A 583 -92.29 -5.84 34.53
C LYS A 583 -93.76 -5.82 35.03
N ASP A 584 -94.80 -6.10 34.22
CA ASP A 584 -94.92 -6.68 32.86
C ASP A 584 -96.34 -6.39 32.25
N LYS A 585 -96.48 -6.36 30.90
CA LYS A 585 -97.71 -6.71 30.09
C LYS A 585 -99.04 -5.89 30.27
N GLU A 586 -100.06 -5.87 29.37
CA GLU A 586 -100.27 -6.34 27.97
C GLU A 586 -101.48 -5.60 27.28
N GLY A 587 -101.59 -5.68 25.93
CA GLY A 587 -102.77 -5.27 25.12
C GLY A 587 -102.46 -4.22 24.02
N ALA A 588 -102.34 -4.54 22.72
CA ALA A 588 -103.36 -4.92 21.70
C ALA A 588 -104.15 -3.70 21.17
N GLU A 589 -103.94 -3.14 19.97
CA GLU A 589 -104.10 -3.62 18.55
C GLU A 589 -105.29 -2.86 17.88
N PRO A 590 -105.53 -2.86 16.54
CA PRO A 590 -104.71 -3.25 15.36
C PRO A 590 -104.76 -2.21 14.18
N GLY A 591 -104.23 -2.57 12.99
CA GLY A 591 -104.43 -1.87 11.70
C GLY A 591 -103.15 -1.21 11.11
N ASP A 592 -102.46 -1.62 10.02
CA ASP A 592 -102.55 -2.67 8.96
C ASP A 592 -102.59 -2.03 7.52
N GLU A 593 -102.26 -2.81 6.46
CA GLU A 593 -101.98 -2.44 5.04
C GLU A 593 -100.66 -1.67 4.74
N GLU A 594 -99.89 -1.92 3.65
CA GLU A 594 -99.65 -3.14 2.84
C GLU A 594 -98.38 -3.02 1.93
N THR A 595 -97.91 -4.17 1.38
CA THR A 595 -97.14 -4.49 0.11
C THR A 595 -96.34 -3.44 -0.72
N GLU A 596 -95.34 -3.75 -1.58
CA GLU A 596 -94.54 -4.95 -1.99
C GLU A 596 -93.23 -4.50 -2.72
N PRO A 597 -92.18 -5.33 -2.84
CA PRO A 597 -90.98 -5.11 -3.66
C PRO A 597 -90.92 -5.97 -4.96
N VAL A 598 -90.07 -5.63 -5.94
CA VAL A 598 -89.89 -6.41 -7.20
C VAL A 598 -88.42 -6.82 -7.43
N LYS A 599 -88.20 -7.95 -8.11
CA LYS A 599 -86.95 -8.72 -8.22
C LYS A 599 -86.82 -9.39 -9.61
N ASP A 600 -85.61 -9.90 -9.92
CA ASP A 600 -85.25 -10.74 -11.09
C ASP A 600 -85.21 -9.98 -12.44
N THR A 601 -84.40 -10.37 -13.45
CA THR A 601 -84.01 -11.71 -13.92
C THR A 601 -82.51 -11.89 -14.25
N ALA A 602 -82.11 -13.14 -14.57
CA ALA A 602 -80.78 -13.50 -15.07
C ALA A 602 -80.84 -14.74 -16.00
N GLU A 603 -80.06 -14.72 -17.09
CA GLU A 603 -79.72 -15.78 -18.06
C GLU A 603 -78.30 -15.42 -18.61
N GLY A 604 -77.45 -16.28 -19.18
CA GLY A 604 -77.66 -17.52 -19.94
C GLY A 604 -77.59 -17.19 -21.46
N GLU A 605 -76.70 -17.71 -22.30
CA GLU A 605 -75.64 -18.73 -22.21
C GLU A 605 -74.46 -18.45 -23.19
N GLN A 606 -73.53 -19.41 -23.30
CA GLN A 606 -72.70 -19.84 -24.46
C GLN A 606 -73.11 -19.23 -25.84
N GLY A 607 -72.24 -18.96 -26.84
CA GLY A 607 -70.89 -19.44 -27.17
C GLY A 607 -70.69 -19.41 -28.72
N THR A 608 -69.54 -19.83 -29.27
CA THR A 608 -69.14 -19.75 -30.71
C THR A 608 -68.88 -18.31 -31.25
N GLY A 609 -68.14 -18.08 -32.35
CA GLY A 609 -67.22 -18.97 -33.09
C GLY A 609 -66.92 -18.55 -34.54
N GLY A 610 -65.72 -17.98 -34.80
CA GLY A 610 -65.18 -17.69 -36.16
C GLY A 610 -65.71 -16.42 -36.84
N GLN A 611 -65.27 -16.01 -38.05
CA GLN A 611 -63.95 -16.11 -38.72
C GLN A 611 -63.97 -15.27 -40.03
N GLY A 612 -62.89 -14.53 -40.36
CA GLY A 612 -62.74 -13.76 -41.63
C GLY A 612 -63.42 -12.37 -41.66
N ALA A 613 -63.05 -11.43 -42.55
CA ALA A 613 -61.90 -11.37 -43.49
C ALA A 613 -61.59 -9.91 -43.94
N GLU A 614 -60.46 -9.73 -44.62
CA GLU A 614 -60.13 -8.88 -45.80
C GLU A 614 -61.22 -7.89 -46.34
N ASP A 615 -60.93 -6.69 -46.88
CA ASP A 615 -59.65 -5.98 -47.18
C ASP A 615 -59.86 -4.48 -47.55
N ASP A 616 -58.74 -3.74 -47.72
CA ASP A 616 -58.45 -2.65 -48.69
C ASP A 616 -58.92 -1.15 -48.58
N GLU A 617 -58.28 -0.34 -49.46
CA GLU A 617 -58.49 1.07 -49.91
C GLU A 617 -58.15 2.31 -49.02
N GLU A 618 -56.84 2.58 -48.93
CA GLU A 618 -56.12 3.74 -49.54
C GLU A 618 -56.66 5.22 -49.58
N ASN A 619 -55.72 6.16 -49.32
CA ASN A 619 -55.36 7.36 -50.14
C ASN A 619 -55.61 8.80 -49.62
N LYS A 620 -54.69 9.71 -50.04
CA LYS A 620 -54.57 11.19 -49.93
C LYS A 620 -54.21 11.77 -48.53
N ALA A 621 -53.03 12.41 -48.31
CA ALA A 621 -52.40 13.62 -48.90
C ALA A 621 -52.82 14.93 -48.18
N LYS A 622 -52.03 16.01 -48.07
CA LYS A 622 -50.80 16.45 -48.79
C LYS A 622 -50.08 17.60 -48.01
N GLU A 623 -48.83 17.93 -48.40
CA GLU A 623 -48.14 19.25 -48.21
C GLU A 623 -47.76 19.69 -46.74
N GLU A 624 -46.74 20.52 -46.45
CA GLU A 624 -45.76 21.27 -47.29
C GLU A 624 -44.40 21.56 -46.58
N SER A 625 -43.38 22.02 -47.35
CA SER A 625 -42.19 22.89 -47.06
C SER A 625 -41.71 23.21 -45.61
N ALA A 626 -40.44 23.53 -45.30
CA ALA A 626 -39.11 23.59 -45.96
C ALA A 626 -38.05 23.74 -44.81
N GLU A 627 -36.72 23.81 -44.96
CA GLU A 627 -35.80 24.03 -46.11
C GLU A 627 -34.52 23.18 -45.90
#